data_AF-A0A962UT83-F1
#
_entry.id   AF-A0A962UT83-F1
#
_cell.length_a   1.000
_cell.length_b   1.000
_cell.length_c   1.000
_cell.angle_alpha   90.00
_cell.angle_beta   90.00
_cell.angle_gamma   90.00
#
_symmetry.space_group_name_H-M   'P 1'
#
loop_
_entity.id
_entity.type
_entity.pdbx_description
1 polymer ?
#
loop_
_entity_poly.entity_id
_entity_poly.type
_entity_poly.pdbx_seq_one_letter_code
_entity_poly.pdbx_strand_id
1 'polypeptide(L)'
;MSNDTQDPHPRAASRILIRLLDRRQWIDYLVAFAVGALPMLVAQQIGALWTIGEHVGYLDAHLWVLAPAVPLLLWAFRRLASGVIPVTQPWPATTLPPIVELVSSDAARRIVYDRLRQRVLAPANLWSAFLATLVIHLLDAPFVLDTYLGKESSWPSWINMFEVDDSISMGENLVLVFTAATAQFCLVFIGLLAIILFYRHNRFFLRNVYQRRWVAAGEEASYFQIDVADVNRCFGFRAAHRAFNTQVRALMVAGGAIFLSRYGVLIANARSEPEFLSLSPDALDFGELFPLPSQLIMPLAWLVALAVVALPALVKLLPQLGVGGDRGERSIGDFLLEFFPASAWPKNRKGGEAALPEVAAAFADNSFWPTGDNRAGLLFFVAYWIFLLTLVPVPLNNLPLVLAIVVATAGLAYLGRIVTFKALRMSLHYVDDMLVTPPDKGTTLFGGADRQVHAAGNPAIFISYRRRDTAAYARIVQERLSEVFGADHVFIDFRDIAPGEDFVGRIERSLEAVDTVLVLIGDRWLSLTDDEGRVRIEDPHDIVRLEIITALKQDKRIVPVLLGGTPMPAESELPQVLRPLARRNAVELSDSRWDYDLGRLVDTLQGR
;
A
#
# COMPACT_ATOMS: atom_id res chain seq x y z
N MET A 1 17.51 -14.85 -43.30
CA MET A 1 16.40 -14.03 -43.83
C MET A 1 16.04 -13.02 -42.77
N SER A 2 16.42 -11.76 -42.99
CA SER A 2 16.09 -10.61 -42.16
C SER A 2 14.59 -10.35 -42.26
N ASN A 3 13.84 -10.63 -41.19
CA ASN A 3 12.48 -10.14 -41.09
C ASN A 3 12.54 -8.68 -40.66
N ASP A 4 12.32 -7.83 -41.67
CA ASP A 4 11.92 -6.45 -41.59
C ASP A 4 10.95 -6.22 -40.41
N THR A 5 11.42 -5.61 -39.33
CA THR A 5 10.54 -5.05 -38.31
C THR A 5 10.19 -3.64 -38.75
N GLN A 6 9.36 -3.54 -39.79
CA GLN A 6 8.59 -2.33 -40.05
C GLN A 6 7.83 -1.99 -38.78
N ASP A 7 8.25 -0.93 -38.11
CA ASP A 7 7.64 -0.43 -36.89
C ASP A 7 6.26 0.12 -37.25
N PRO A 8 5.15 -0.56 -36.91
CA PRO A 8 3.84 -0.12 -37.33
C PRO A 8 3.53 1.16 -36.58
N HIS A 9 3.39 2.28 -37.31
CA HIS A 9 2.97 3.55 -36.72
C HIS A 9 1.82 3.31 -35.73
N PRO A 10 1.92 3.81 -34.48
CA PRO A 10 0.91 3.55 -33.47
C PRO A 10 -0.46 4.02 -33.98
N ARG A 11 -1.47 3.15 -33.86
CA ARG A 11 -2.88 3.45 -34.21
C ARG A 11 -3.34 4.73 -33.48
N ALA A 12 -4.27 5.49 -34.04
CA ALA A 12 -4.72 6.77 -33.46
C ALA A 12 -5.09 6.68 -31.96
N ALA A 13 -5.88 5.67 -31.56
CA ALA A 13 -6.24 5.45 -30.15
C ALA A 13 -5.02 5.18 -29.23
N SER A 14 -3.99 4.50 -29.74
CA SER A 14 -2.74 4.29 -28.99
C SER A 14 -1.93 5.57 -28.86
N ARG A 15 -1.99 6.50 -29.82
CA ARG A 15 -1.38 7.83 -29.71
C ARG A 15 -2.06 8.68 -28.63
N ILE A 16 -3.40 8.63 -28.56
CA ILE A 16 -4.16 9.30 -27.50
C ILE A 16 -3.75 8.75 -26.14
N LEU A 17 -3.68 7.42 -26.00
CA LEU A 17 -3.32 6.81 -24.73
C LEU A 17 -1.86 7.10 -24.33
N ILE A 18 -0.92 7.14 -25.30
CA ILE A 18 0.44 7.63 -25.05
C ILE A 18 0.41 9.05 -24.49
N ARG A 19 -0.36 9.98 -25.08
CA ARG A 19 -0.50 11.35 -24.57
C ARG A 19 -1.13 11.39 -23.18
N LEU A 20 -2.12 10.55 -22.90
CA LEU A 20 -2.76 10.50 -21.58
C LEU A 20 -1.82 9.96 -20.49
N LEU A 21 -0.83 9.13 -20.85
CA LEU A 21 0.11 8.50 -19.90
C LEU A 21 1.46 9.24 -19.81
N ASP A 22 1.83 10.04 -20.80
CA ASP A 22 3.10 10.75 -20.84
C ASP A 22 3.06 12.02 -19.99
N ARG A 23 3.82 12.03 -18.89
CA ARG A 23 3.94 13.17 -17.97
C ARG A 23 4.78 14.33 -18.50
N ARG A 24 5.57 14.14 -19.57
CA ARG A 24 6.58 15.12 -20.05
C ARG A 24 5.98 16.19 -20.97
N GLN A 25 4.75 16.01 -21.45
CA GLN A 25 4.12 16.91 -22.41
C GLN A 25 3.30 17.99 -21.70
N TRP A 26 3.93 19.15 -21.47
CA TRP A 26 3.34 20.30 -20.78
C TRP A 26 2.25 21.01 -21.60
N ILE A 27 2.35 20.98 -22.93
CA ILE A 27 1.37 21.58 -23.87
C ILE A 27 -0.03 20.98 -23.70
N ASP A 28 -0.12 19.74 -23.24
CA ASP A 28 -1.41 19.06 -23.01
C ASP A 28 -2.17 19.59 -21.78
N TYR A 29 -1.53 20.29 -20.83
CA TYR A 29 -2.27 20.92 -19.73
C TYR A 29 -3.09 22.11 -20.23
N LEU A 30 -2.64 22.78 -21.28
CA LEU A 30 -3.40 23.83 -21.95
C LEU A 30 -4.62 23.24 -22.68
N VAL A 31 -4.48 22.04 -23.27
CA VAL A 31 -5.58 21.29 -23.88
C VAL A 31 -6.53 20.74 -22.81
N ALA A 32 -6.02 20.21 -21.71
CA ALA A 32 -6.81 19.77 -20.56
C ALA A 32 -7.60 20.93 -19.93
N PHE A 33 -6.95 22.10 -19.82
CA PHE A 33 -7.59 23.35 -19.41
C PHE A 33 -8.62 23.79 -20.43
N ALA A 34 -8.34 23.74 -21.73
CA ALA A 34 -9.35 24.03 -22.75
C ALA A 34 -10.54 23.07 -22.64
N VAL A 35 -10.33 21.76 -22.50
CA VAL A 35 -11.44 20.79 -22.37
C VAL A 35 -12.25 21.00 -21.07
N GLY A 36 -11.59 21.34 -19.97
CA GLY A 36 -12.24 21.55 -18.67
C GLY A 36 -12.88 22.93 -18.48
N ALA A 37 -12.22 23.98 -18.97
CA ALA A 37 -12.58 25.37 -18.73
C ALA A 37 -13.31 26.01 -19.91
N LEU A 38 -13.18 25.52 -21.16
CA LEU A 38 -13.89 26.09 -22.31
C LEU A 38 -15.42 26.01 -22.17
N PRO A 39 -16.03 24.89 -21.75
CA PRO A 39 -17.48 24.84 -21.52
C PRO A 39 -17.92 25.88 -20.47
N MET A 40 -17.11 26.06 -19.42
CA MET A 40 -17.37 27.01 -18.35
C MET A 40 -17.20 28.47 -18.77
N LEU A 41 -16.16 28.77 -19.56
CA LEU A 41 -15.91 30.10 -20.13
C LEU A 41 -17.00 30.47 -21.14
N VAL A 42 -17.48 29.50 -21.94
CA VAL A 42 -18.63 29.68 -22.83
C VAL A 42 -19.89 29.97 -22.02
N ALA A 43 -20.15 29.22 -20.95
CA ALA A 43 -21.27 29.48 -20.05
C ALA A 43 -21.19 30.88 -19.40
N GLN A 44 -20.01 31.28 -18.91
CA GLN A 44 -19.77 32.59 -18.31
C GLN A 44 -19.92 33.74 -19.31
N GLN A 45 -19.44 33.60 -20.55
CA GLN A 45 -19.56 34.65 -21.57
C GLN A 45 -21.01 34.81 -22.05
N ILE A 46 -21.78 33.72 -22.11
CA ILE A 46 -23.22 33.79 -22.41
C ILE A 46 -23.96 34.49 -21.28
N GLY A 47 -23.71 34.13 -20.01
CA GLY A 47 -24.29 34.80 -18.84
C GLY A 47 -23.82 36.25 -18.63
N ALA A 48 -22.63 36.61 -19.11
CA ALA A 48 -22.13 38.00 -19.06
C ALA A 48 -22.77 38.89 -20.14
N LEU A 49 -23.25 38.31 -21.24
CA LEU A 49 -23.98 39.03 -22.29
C LEU A 49 -25.44 39.30 -21.90
N TRP A 50 -25.99 38.57 -20.93
CA TRP A 50 -27.39 38.63 -20.49
C TRP A 50 -27.42 38.80 -18.95
N THR A 51 -27.49 40.04 -18.49
CA THR A 51 -27.41 40.48 -17.08
C THR A 51 -28.19 39.61 -16.09
N ILE A 52 -27.48 38.97 -15.14
CA ILE A 52 -28.05 38.15 -14.06
C ILE A 52 -28.31 39.05 -12.83
N GLY A 53 -29.58 39.14 -12.44
CA GLY A 53 -30.04 39.83 -11.22
C GLY A 53 -29.92 38.99 -9.94
N GLU A 54 -30.24 39.60 -8.81
CA GLU A 54 -30.03 39.13 -7.43
C GLU A 54 -30.79 37.84 -7.03
N HIS A 55 -30.49 36.66 -7.57
CA HIS A 55 -31.18 35.41 -7.16
C HIS A 55 -30.24 34.31 -6.60
N VAL A 56 -30.71 33.73 -5.49
CA VAL A 56 -30.00 32.84 -4.56
C VAL A 56 -30.45 31.40 -4.82
N GLY A 57 -29.77 30.71 -5.73
CA GLY A 57 -29.97 29.27 -5.96
C GLY A 57 -28.70 28.69 -6.54
N TYR A 58 -27.87 28.00 -5.73
CA TYR A 58 -26.54 27.42 -6.04
C TYR A 58 -25.59 28.24 -6.95
N LEU A 59 -25.91 29.49 -7.26
CA LEU A 59 -25.10 30.47 -8.01
C LEU A 59 -23.91 30.95 -7.18
N ASP A 60 -23.95 30.73 -5.86
CA ASP A 60 -22.79 30.83 -4.97
C ASP A 60 -21.88 29.58 -5.03
N ALA A 61 -22.31 28.46 -5.60
CA ALA A 61 -21.44 27.32 -5.84
C ALA A 61 -20.77 27.45 -7.20
N HIS A 62 -19.88 28.43 -7.27
CA HIS A 62 -18.52 28.20 -7.74
C HIS A 62 -18.36 27.17 -8.87
N LEU A 63 -19.03 27.36 -10.00
CA LEU A 63 -18.78 26.61 -11.25
C LEU A 63 -17.28 26.64 -11.58
N TRP A 64 -16.57 27.69 -11.15
CA TRP A 64 -15.11 27.81 -11.18
C TRP A 64 -14.35 26.67 -10.54
N VAL A 65 -14.94 25.81 -9.70
CA VAL A 65 -14.31 24.60 -9.16
C VAL A 65 -14.18 23.52 -10.24
N LEU A 66 -15.08 23.50 -11.24
CA LEU A 66 -15.03 22.54 -12.35
C LEU A 66 -13.90 22.85 -13.36
N ALA A 67 -13.58 24.13 -13.57
CA ALA A 67 -12.47 24.55 -14.44
C ALA A 67 -11.09 23.99 -14.05
N PRO A 68 -10.66 24.01 -12.76
CA PRO A 68 -9.45 23.34 -12.31
C PRO A 68 -9.66 21.85 -12.09
N ALA A 69 -10.90 21.36 -11.85
CA ALA A 69 -11.13 19.94 -11.57
C ALA A 69 -10.69 19.04 -12.72
N VAL A 70 -11.11 19.29 -13.97
CA VAL A 70 -10.73 18.42 -15.10
C VAL A 70 -9.22 18.42 -15.36
N PRO A 71 -8.51 19.57 -15.40
CA PRO A 71 -7.04 19.61 -15.47
C PRO A 71 -6.35 18.92 -14.29
N LEU A 72 -6.84 19.12 -13.07
CA LEU A 72 -6.29 18.50 -11.86
C LEU A 72 -6.50 16.97 -11.87
N LEU A 73 -7.65 16.50 -12.34
CA LEU A 73 -7.96 15.08 -12.51
C LEU A 73 -7.08 14.45 -13.58
N LEU A 74 -6.88 15.11 -14.72
CA LEU A 74 -5.96 14.65 -15.76
C LEU A 74 -4.52 14.64 -15.27
N TRP A 75 -4.11 15.67 -14.52
CA TRP A 75 -2.80 15.71 -13.85
C TRP A 75 -2.63 14.56 -12.85
N ALA A 76 -3.63 14.34 -11.99
CA ALA A 76 -3.62 13.29 -10.99
C ALA A 76 -3.58 11.91 -11.64
N PHE A 77 -4.41 11.68 -12.67
CA PHE A 77 -4.40 10.48 -13.48
C PHE A 77 -3.03 10.23 -14.10
N ARG A 78 -2.41 11.24 -14.73
CA ARG A 78 -1.05 11.13 -15.30
C ARG A 78 -0.01 10.78 -14.24
N ARG A 79 -0.02 11.46 -13.11
CA ARG A 79 0.90 11.20 -11.99
C ARG A 79 0.77 9.78 -11.49
N LEU A 80 -0.46 9.31 -11.38
CA LEU A 80 -0.76 8.01 -10.82
C LEU A 80 -0.49 6.88 -11.82
N ALA A 81 -0.99 7.02 -13.05
CA ALA A 81 -0.77 6.05 -14.12
C ALA A 81 0.72 5.93 -14.47
N SER A 82 1.49 7.02 -14.47
CA SER A 82 2.96 6.95 -14.68
C SER A 82 3.72 6.33 -13.51
N GLY A 83 3.19 6.38 -12.28
CA GLY A 83 3.75 5.68 -11.13
C GLY A 83 3.52 4.17 -11.13
N VAL A 84 2.46 3.71 -11.83
CA VAL A 84 2.09 2.29 -11.94
C VAL A 84 2.61 1.68 -13.26
N ILE A 85 2.47 2.41 -14.36
CA ILE A 85 2.74 1.94 -15.73
C ILE A 85 3.41 3.06 -16.53
N PRO A 86 4.68 3.39 -16.28
CA PRO A 86 5.38 4.40 -17.08
C PRO A 86 5.47 3.93 -18.53
N VAL A 87 4.82 4.66 -19.43
CA VAL A 87 4.93 4.52 -20.88
C VAL A 87 5.38 5.87 -21.43
N THR A 88 6.67 6.01 -21.75
CA THR A 88 7.26 7.30 -22.19
C THR A 88 8.00 7.15 -23.50
N GLN A 89 8.19 8.28 -24.20
CA GLN A 89 9.08 8.42 -25.36
C GLN A 89 10.34 9.25 -25.01
N PRO A 90 11.46 9.07 -25.73
CA PRO A 90 11.74 8.03 -26.73
C PRO A 90 12.05 6.66 -26.11
N TRP A 91 12.06 5.62 -26.94
CA TRP A 91 12.29 4.23 -26.57
C TRP A 91 13.73 3.80 -26.95
N PRO A 92 14.48 3.05 -26.11
CA PRO A 92 14.12 2.54 -24.78
C PRO A 92 14.08 3.61 -23.68
N ALA A 93 13.17 3.43 -22.72
CA ALA A 93 12.99 4.36 -21.60
C ALA A 93 14.17 4.29 -20.61
N THR A 94 14.59 5.45 -20.08
CA THR A 94 15.62 5.53 -19.02
C THR A 94 15.13 5.06 -17.65
N THR A 95 13.82 4.84 -17.49
CA THR A 95 13.18 4.43 -16.23
C THR A 95 12.20 3.30 -16.50
N LEU A 96 12.40 2.16 -15.86
CA LEU A 96 11.54 0.98 -16.01
C LEU A 96 10.33 1.05 -15.05
N PRO A 97 9.18 0.46 -15.43
CA PRO A 97 8.09 0.21 -14.50
C PRO A 97 8.55 -0.64 -13.32
N PRO A 98 8.05 -0.38 -12.09
CA PRO A 98 8.47 -1.15 -10.90
C PRO A 98 8.23 -2.66 -11.01
N ILE A 99 7.21 -3.08 -11.77
CA ILE A 99 6.94 -4.50 -12.02
C ILE A 99 7.96 -5.16 -12.97
N VAL A 100 8.59 -4.39 -13.85
CA VAL A 100 9.62 -4.91 -14.77
C VAL A 100 10.94 -5.11 -14.02
N GLU A 101 11.18 -4.38 -12.94
CA GLU A 101 12.36 -4.55 -12.08
C GLU A 101 12.39 -5.93 -11.38
N LEU A 102 11.24 -6.62 -11.28
CA LEU A 102 11.14 -7.99 -10.77
C LEU A 102 11.87 -9.02 -11.65
N VAL A 103 12.23 -8.64 -12.87
CA VAL A 103 12.95 -9.49 -13.82
C VAL A 103 14.45 -9.28 -13.61
N SER A 104 15.21 -10.35 -13.45
CA SER A 104 16.65 -10.28 -13.16
C SER A 104 17.51 -9.92 -14.37
N SER A 105 17.14 -10.38 -15.58
CA SER A 105 17.91 -10.18 -16.81
C SER A 105 17.51 -8.92 -17.57
N ASP A 106 18.49 -8.10 -17.97
CA ASP A 106 18.25 -6.87 -18.75
C ASP A 106 17.66 -7.14 -20.13
N ALA A 107 18.04 -8.24 -20.78
CA ALA A 107 17.45 -8.63 -22.06
C ALA A 107 15.97 -9.00 -21.89
N ALA A 108 15.64 -9.71 -20.81
CA ALA A 108 14.28 -10.11 -20.49
C ALA A 108 13.42 -8.92 -20.04
N ARG A 109 13.99 -7.94 -19.31
CA ARG A 109 13.31 -6.70 -18.92
C ARG A 109 12.75 -5.95 -20.13
N ARG A 110 13.50 -5.88 -21.23
CA ARG A 110 13.04 -5.24 -22.47
C ARG A 110 11.82 -5.97 -23.06
N ILE A 111 11.88 -7.30 -23.17
CA ILE A 111 10.78 -8.12 -23.69
C ILE A 111 9.53 -7.99 -22.80
N VAL A 112 9.70 -8.06 -21.48
CA VAL A 112 8.60 -7.93 -20.51
C VAL A 112 7.98 -6.54 -20.56
N TYR A 113 8.81 -5.49 -20.66
CA TYR A 113 8.32 -4.13 -20.83
C TYR A 113 7.52 -3.98 -22.13
N ASP A 114 8.00 -4.50 -23.25
CA ASP A 114 7.30 -4.39 -24.53
C ASP A 114 5.94 -5.10 -24.50
N ARG A 115 5.87 -6.29 -23.88
CA ARG A 115 4.59 -7.00 -23.64
C ARG A 115 3.64 -6.19 -22.76
N LEU A 116 4.13 -5.59 -21.68
CA LEU A 116 3.33 -4.73 -20.80
C LEU A 116 2.80 -3.52 -21.58
N ARG A 117 3.70 -2.82 -22.29
CA ARG A 117 3.38 -1.65 -23.12
C ARG A 117 2.33 -1.95 -24.17
N GLN A 118 2.45 -3.06 -24.91
CA GLN A 118 1.45 -3.47 -25.90
C GLN A 118 0.06 -3.68 -25.29
N ARG A 119 -0.02 -4.30 -24.11
CA ARG A 119 -1.31 -4.51 -23.41
C ARG A 119 -1.90 -3.21 -22.88
N VAL A 120 -1.06 -2.29 -22.44
CA VAL A 120 -1.47 -0.99 -21.91
C VAL A 120 -1.96 -0.09 -23.05
N LEU A 121 -1.20 -0.01 -24.14
CA LEU A 121 -1.50 0.81 -25.31
C LEU A 121 -2.55 0.21 -26.25
N ALA A 122 -3.13 -0.94 -25.90
CA ALA A 122 -4.17 -1.57 -26.69
C ALA A 122 -5.38 -0.63 -26.85
N PRO A 123 -5.83 -0.32 -28.09
CA PRO A 123 -6.98 0.56 -28.34
C PRO A 123 -8.26 0.14 -27.60
N ALA A 124 -8.42 -1.17 -27.35
CA ALA A 124 -9.54 -1.72 -26.62
C ALA A 124 -9.70 -1.10 -25.22
N ASN A 125 -8.62 -0.71 -24.53
CA ASN A 125 -8.73 -0.13 -23.20
C ASN A 125 -9.46 1.23 -23.23
N LEU A 126 -9.13 2.07 -24.22
CA LEU A 126 -9.76 3.37 -24.42
C LEU A 126 -11.24 3.21 -24.81
N TRP A 127 -11.52 2.31 -25.76
CA TRP A 127 -12.88 2.05 -26.22
C TRP A 127 -13.77 1.41 -25.14
N SER A 128 -13.24 0.49 -24.33
CA SER A 128 -13.98 -0.08 -23.21
C SER A 128 -14.34 0.99 -22.17
N ALA A 129 -13.41 1.88 -21.82
CA ALA A 129 -13.70 2.99 -20.91
C ALA A 129 -14.76 3.92 -21.50
N PHE A 130 -14.63 4.28 -22.79
CA PHE A 130 -15.55 5.16 -23.49
C PHE A 130 -16.97 4.58 -23.57
N LEU A 131 -17.11 3.33 -24.01
CA LEU A 131 -18.40 2.67 -24.14
C LEU A 131 -19.08 2.49 -22.78
N ALA A 132 -18.34 2.09 -21.75
CA ALA A 132 -18.89 1.97 -20.40
C ALA A 132 -19.35 3.34 -19.86
N THR A 133 -18.56 4.40 -20.10
CA THR A 133 -18.96 5.77 -19.74
C THR A 133 -20.25 6.17 -20.48
N LEU A 134 -20.33 5.92 -21.78
CA LEU A 134 -21.51 6.23 -22.59
C LEU A 134 -22.75 5.51 -22.06
N VAL A 135 -22.65 4.21 -21.74
CA VAL A 135 -23.78 3.45 -21.18
C VAL A 135 -24.25 4.05 -19.86
N ILE A 136 -23.34 4.42 -18.95
CA ILE A 136 -23.69 5.04 -17.67
C ILE A 136 -24.49 6.34 -17.91
N HIS A 137 -24.06 7.19 -18.84
CA HIS A 137 -24.74 8.47 -19.11
C HIS A 137 -26.06 8.29 -19.86
N LEU A 138 -26.19 7.24 -20.69
CA LEU A 138 -27.46 6.91 -21.34
C LEU A 138 -28.53 6.45 -20.33
N LEU A 139 -28.13 5.82 -19.23
CA LEU A 139 -29.06 5.47 -18.14
C LEU A 139 -29.58 6.71 -17.40
N ASP A 140 -28.77 7.77 -17.32
CA ASP A 140 -29.15 9.05 -16.71
C ASP A 140 -29.95 9.96 -17.65
N ALA A 141 -29.84 9.76 -18.97
CA ALA A 141 -30.42 10.66 -19.97
C ALA A 141 -31.92 10.97 -19.79
N PRO A 142 -32.80 10.02 -19.41
CA PRO A 142 -34.21 10.33 -19.15
C PRO A 142 -34.40 11.32 -18.00
N PHE A 143 -33.64 11.17 -16.90
CA PHE A 143 -33.70 12.06 -15.75
C PHE A 143 -33.19 13.46 -16.09
N VAL A 144 -32.10 13.54 -16.86
CA VAL A 144 -31.56 14.81 -17.36
C VAL A 144 -32.56 15.52 -18.26
N LEU A 145 -33.26 14.76 -19.12
CA LEU A 145 -34.26 15.31 -20.02
C LEU A 145 -35.48 15.84 -19.26
N ASP A 146 -35.95 15.12 -18.23
CA ASP A 146 -37.07 15.59 -17.41
C ASP A 146 -36.72 16.88 -16.66
N THR A 147 -35.51 17.00 -16.11
CA THR A 147 -35.01 18.25 -15.52
C THR A 147 -34.93 19.39 -16.54
N TYR A 148 -34.39 19.12 -17.74
CA TYR A 148 -34.29 20.12 -18.79
C TYR A 148 -35.67 20.65 -19.24
N LEU A 149 -36.67 19.77 -19.25
CA LEU A 149 -38.05 20.11 -19.60
C LEU A 149 -38.83 20.80 -18.46
N GLY A 150 -38.17 21.12 -17.34
CA GLY A 150 -38.81 21.78 -16.20
C GLY A 150 -39.89 20.93 -15.52
N LYS A 151 -39.85 19.61 -15.69
CA LYS A 151 -40.72 18.72 -14.91
C LYS A 151 -40.14 18.63 -13.51
N GLU A 152 -41.01 18.61 -12.49
CA GLU A 152 -40.61 18.27 -11.12
C GLU A 152 -39.93 16.90 -11.13
N SER A 153 -38.60 16.93 -11.13
CA SER A 153 -37.77 15.79 -10.87
C SER A 153 -37.91 15.52 -9.38
N SER A 154 -38.42 14.34 -9.00
CA SER A 154 -38.66 13.97 -7.61
C SER A 154 -37.38 13.96 -6.74
N TRP A 155 -36.19 14.17 -7.33
CA TRP A 155 -34.92 14.09 -6.61
C TRP A 155 -33.86 15.06 -7.15
N PRO A 156 -33.08 15.73 -6.26
CA PRO A 156 -31.94 16.55 -6.67
C PRO A 156 -30.83 15.68 -7.29
N SER A 157 -30.74 15.72 -8.61
CA SER A 157 -29.61 15.18 -9.37
C SER A 157 -28.37 16.08 -9.19
N TRP A 158 -27.19 15.49 -9.17
CA TRP A 158 -25.92 16.13 -9.50
C TRP A 158 -25.91 16.95 -10.81
N ILE A 159 -26.86 16.67 -11.73
CA ILE A 159 -27.12 17.47 -12.94
C ILE A 159 -28.17 18.57 -12.67
N ASN A 160 -28.99 18.43 -11.63
CA ASN A 160 -29.88 19.46 -11.10
C ASN A 160 -29.11 20.50 -10.27
N MET A 161 -27.83 20.75 -10.57
CA MET A 161 -27.08 21.90 -10.03
C MET A 161 -27.75 23.25 -10.36
N PHE A 162 -28.76 23.22 -11.21
CA PHE A 162 -29.54 24.35 -11.66
C PHE A 162 -30.99 24.01 -11.32
N GLU A 163 -31.44 24.41 -10.14
CA GLU A 163 -32.86 24.53 -9.90
C GLU A 163 -33.42 25.42 -11.00
N VAL A 164 -34.43 24.93 -11.70
CA VAL A 164 -35.11 25.66 -12.76
C VAL A 164 -35.91 26.75 -12.07
N ASP A 165 -35.22 27.83 -11.74
CA ASP A 165 -35.85 29.12 -11.50
C ASP A 165 -36.52 29.53 -12.81
N ASP A 166 -37.79 29.91 -12.75
CA ASP A 166 -38.56 30.42 -13.89
C ASP A 166 -37.90 31.65 -14.55
N SER A 167 -36.89 32.24 -13.89
CA SER A 167 -36.04 33.31 -14.41
C SER A 167 -34.97 32.87 -15.42
N ILE A 168 -34.62 31.57 -15.51
CA ILE A 168 -33.56 31.04 -16.38
C ILE A 168 -34.14 30.64 -17.75
N SER A 169 -33.58 31.17 -18.84
CA SER A 169 -34.04 30.80 -20.18
C SER A 169 -33.67 29.35 -20.53
N MET A 170 -34.46 28.73 -21.43
CA MET A 170 -34.21 27.37 -21.92
C MET A 170 -32.80 27.19 -22.54
N GLY A 171 -32.28 28.24 -23.20
CA GLY A 171 -30.93 28.23 -23.77
C GLY A 171 -29.82 28.25 -22.71
N GLU A 172 -30.00 29.01 -21.63
CA GLU A 172 -29.07 29.06 -20.50
C GLU A 172 -29.05 27.73 -19.74
N ASN A 173 -30.22 27.15 -19.48
CA ASN A 173 -30.34 25.84 -18.85
C ASN A 173 -29.63 24.74 -19.69
N LEU A 174 -29.76 24.78 -21.02
CA LEU A 174 -29.08 23.83 -21.92
C LEU A 174 -27.55 23.87 -21.77
N VAL A 175 -26.96 25.06 -21.69
CA VAL A 175 -25.51 25.25 -21.58
C VAL A 175 -24.99 24.76 -20.22
N LEU A 176 -25.74 25.03 -19.16
CA LEU A 176 -25.41 24.61 -17.80
C LEU A 176 -25.47 23.08 -17.65
N VAL A 177 -26.55 22.46 -18.13
CA VAL A 177 -26.70 21.00 -18.18
C VAL A 177 -25.60 20.34 -19.02
N PHE A 178 -25.29 20.89 -20.20
CA PHE A 178 -24.22 20.36 -21.06
C PHE A 178 -22.84 20.45 -20.40
N THR A 179 -22.56 21.53 -19.68
CA THR A 179 -21.30 21.74 -18.97
C THR A 179 -21.14 20.72 -17.84
N ALA A 180 -22.17 20.55 -17.01
CA ALA A 180 -22.19 19.57 -15.93
C ALA A 180 -22.03 18.13 -16.47
N ALA A 181 -22.78 17.78 -17.52
CA ALA A 181 -22.71 16.47 -18.17
C ALA A 181 -21.33 16.18 -18.77
N THR A 182 -20.66 17.20 -19.34
CA THR A 182 -19.30 17.05 -19.89
C THR A 182 -18.25 16.80 -18.80
N ALA A 183 -18.30 17.57 -17.71
CA ALA A 183 -17.39 17.39 -16.57
C ALA A 183 -17.56 16.00 -15.93
N GLN A 184 -18.81 15.59 -15.75
CA GLN A 184 -19.19 14.25 -15.29
C GLN A 184 -18.65 13.16 -16.21
N PHE A 185 -18.84 13.30 -17.52
CA PHE A 185 -18.35 12.34 -18.51
C PHE A 185 -16.84 12.17 -18.41
N CYS A 186 -16.09 13.27 -18.32
CA CYS A 186 -14.64 13.22 -18.15
C CYS A 186 -14.22 12.51 -16.85
N LEU A 187 -14.87 12.80 -15.72
CA LEU A 187 -14.59 12.18 -14.43
C LEU A 187 -14.78 10.65 -14.49
N VAL A 188 -15.94 10.21 -14.97
CA VAL A 188 -16.29 8.78 -15.09
C VAL A 188 -15.35 8.08 -16.08
N PHE A 189 -15.08 8.71 -17.22
CA PHE A 189 -14.17 8.16 -18.23
C PHE A 189 -12.75 7.95 -17.69
N ILE A 190 -12.19 8.96 -17.02
CA ILE A 190 -10.84 8.87 -16.43
C ILE A 190 -10.81 7.80 -15.32
N GLY A 191 -11.85 7.75 -14.48
CA GLY A 191 -11.99 6.74 -13.43
C GLY A 191 -12.03 5.31 -13.98
N LEU A 192 -12.90 5.06 -14.96
CA LEU A 192 -13.02 3.74 -15.62
C LEU A 192 -11.74 3.36 -16.37
N LEU A 193 -11.09 4.32 -17.04
CA LEU A 193 -9.82 4.09 -17.71
C LEU A 193 -8.74 3.70 -16.68
N ALA A 194 -8.68 4.36 -15.52
CA ALA A 194 -7.76 3.99 -14.45
C ALA A 194 -8.02 2.56 -13.93
N ILE A 195 -9.28 2.21 -13.67
CA ILE A 195 -9.67 0.85 -13.25
C ILE A 195 -9.22 -0.20 -14.29
N ILE A 196 -9.48 0.06 -15.57
CA ILE A 196 -9.06 -0.83 -16.66
C ILE A 196 -7.54 -0.97 -16.70
N LEU A 197 -6.78 0.12 -16.56
CA LEU A 197 -5.33 0.09 -16.57
C LEU A 197 -4.75 -0.66 -15.36
N PHE A 198 -5.28 -0.45 -14.16
CA PHE A 198 -4.89 -1.21 -12.98
C PHE A 198 -5.21 -2.69 -13.14
N TYR A 199 -6.37 -3.01 -13.70
CA TYR A 199 -6.72 -4.39 -14.04
C TYR A 199 -5.72 -5.00 -15.03
N ARG A 200 -5.33 -4.27 -16.09
CA ARG A 200 -4.31 -4.73 -17.04
C ARG A 200 -2.96 -4.95 -16.36
N HIS A 201 -2.55 -4.04 -15.49
CA HIS A 201 -1.31 -4.15 -14.72
C HIS A 201 -1.33 -5.36 -13.79
N ASN A 202 -2.35 -5.50 -12.95
CA ASN A 202 -2.43 -6.58 -11.95
C ASN A 202 -2.66 -7.95 -12.60
N ARG A 203 -3.41 -8.00 -13.72
CA ARG A 203 -3.51 -9.22 -14.52
C ARG A 203 -2.19 -9.55 -15.24
N PHE A 204 -1.41 -8.54 -15.65
CA PHE A 204 -0.08 -8.76 -16.19
C PHE A 204 0.85 -9.34 -15.13
N PHE A 205 0.80 -8.81 -13.90
CA PHE A 205 1.50 -9.38 -12.74
C PHE A 205 1.20 -10.86 -12.58
N LEU A 206 -0.06 -11.20 -12.33
CA LEU A 206 -0.51 -12.57 -12.09
C LEU A 206 -0.13 -13.54 -13.22
N ARG A 207 -0.23 -13.11 -14.48
CA ARG A 207 0.12 -13.95 -15.65
C ARG A 207 1.61 -14.15 -15.88
N ASN A 208 2.46 -13.31 -15.29
CA ASN A 208 3.91 -13.40 -15.48
C ASN A 208 4.61 -13.84 -14.20
N VAL A 209 3.90 -14.21 -13.12
CA VAL A 209 4.51 -14.99 -12.04
C VAL A 209 4.93 -16.34 -12.61
N TYR A 210 6.16 -16.75 -12.32
CA TYR A 210 6.71 -18.01 -12.81
C TYR A 210 5.86 -19.19 -12.31
N GLN A 211 5.51 -20.07 -13.24
CA GLN A 211 4.88 -21.36 -12.95
C GLN A 211 5.59 -22.45 -13.76
N ARG A 212 6.18 -23.42 -13.07
CA ARG A 212 7.04 -24.45 -13.63
C ARG A 212 6.40 -25.19 -14.81
N ARG A 213 5.10 -25.50 -14.75
CA ARG A 213 4.39 -26.19 -15.84
C ARG A 213 4.08 -25.32 -17.06
N TRP A 214 4.10 -24.00 -16.92
CA TRP A 214 3.59 -23.08 -17.94
C TRP A 214 4.72 -22.39 -18.69
N VAL A 215 5.92 -22.39 -18.11
CA VAL A 215 7.11 -21.75 -18.67
C VAL A 215 8.01 -22.80 -19.30
N ALA A 216 8.32 -22.63 -20.58
CA ALA A 216 9.27 -23.52 -21.27
C ALA A 216 10.68 -23.37 -20.68
N ALA A 217 11.44 -24.48 -20.65
CA ALA A 217 12.82 -24.46 -20.21
C ALA A 217 13.64 -23.45 -21.03
N GLY A 218 14.33 -22.54 -20.35
CA GLY A 218 15.09 -21.44 -20.98
C GLY A 218 14.35 -20.11 -21.08
N GLU A 219 13.03 -20.06 -20.87
CA GLU A 219 12.26 -18.80 -20.86
C GLU A 219 12.07 -18.21 -19.45
N GLU A 220 12.59 -18.89 -18.43
CA GLU A 220 12.38 -18.59 -17.00
C GLU A 220 12.80 -17.17 -16.61
N ALA A 221 13.83 -16.65 -17.26
CA ALA A 221 14.35 -15.30 -17.03
C ALA A 221 13.35 -14.19 -17.43
N SER A 222 12.27 -14.50 -18.15
CA SER A 222 11.23 -13.55 -18.57
C SER A 222 9.99 -13.53 -17.67
N TYR A 223 10.02 -14.24 -16.54
CA TYR A 223 8.93 -14.35 -15.57
C TYR A 223 9.38 -13.87 -14.18
N PHE A 224 8.41 -13.47 -13.36
CA PHE A 224 8.63 -13.01 -11.98
C PHE A 224 8.83 -14.23 -11.08
N GLN A 225 10.06 -14.39 -10.60
CA GLN A 225 10.44 -15.48 -9.73
C GLN A 225 10.16 -15.11 -8.27
N ILE A 226 9.71 -16.09 -7.50
CA ILE A 226 9.44 -15.95 -6.07
C ILE A 226 10.74 -16.24 -5.31
N ASP A 227 11.14 -15.32 -4.45
CA ASP A 227 12.31 -15.47 -3.60
C ASP A 227 11.92 -15.77 -2.15
N VAL A 228 11.91 -17.04 -1.76
CA VAL A 228 11.57 -17.44 -0.37
C VAL A 228 12.63 -17.01 0.63
N ALA A 229 13.86 -16.75 0.17
CA ALA A 229 14.95 -16.27 1.03
C ALA A 229 14.92 -14.75 1.23
N ASP A 230 13.91 -14.04 0.70
CA ASP A 230 13.75 -12.61 0.93
C ASP A 230 13.52 -12.33 2.42
N VAL A 231 14.56 -11.80 3.06
CA VAL A 231 14.63 -11.34 4.46
C VAL A 231 13.45 -10.46 4.84
N ASN A 232 12.93 -9.70 3.88
CA ASN A 232 11.84 -8.77 4.10
C ASN A 232 10.46 -9.38 3.90
N ARG A 233 10.38 -10.69 3.67
CA ARG A 233 9.14 -11.45 3.57
C ARG A 233 8.21 -10.94 2.47
N CYS A 234 8.78 -10.34 1.42
CA CYS A 234 8.05 -9.82 0.26
C CYS A 234 8.18 -10.72 -0.98
N PHE A 235 8.84 -11.88 -0.84
CA PHE A 235 9.09 -12.83 -1.91
C PHE A 235 9.80 -12.26 -3.15
N GLY A 236 10.65 -11.24 -2.97
CA GLY A 236 11.31 -10.55 -4.07
C GLY A 236 10.43 -9.53 -4.79
N PHE A 237 9.17 -9.32 -4.36
CA PHE A 237 8.22 -8.39 -4.99
C PHE A 237 8.26 -6.96 -4.45
N ARG A 238 9.29 -6.62 -3.66
CA ARG A 238 9.48 -5.29 -3.06
C ARG A 238 9.43 -4.16 -4.09
N ALA A 239 10.02 -4.33 -5.27
CA ALA A 239 9.99 -3.30 -6.31
C ALA A 239 8.54 -2.98 -6.74
N ALA A 240 7.69 -3.99 -6.89
CA ALA A 240 6.30 -3.84 -7.30
C ALA A 240 5.38 -3.25 -6.21
N HIS A 241 5.76 -3.29 -4.93
CA HIS A 241 4.96 -2.70 -3.85
C HIS A 241 4.64 -1.22 -4.08
N ARG A 242 5.56 -0.45 -4.68
CA ARG A 242 5.31 0.96 -4.99
C ARG A 242 4.13 1.12 -5.95
N ALA A 243 4.06 0.28 -6.98
CA ALA A 243 2.96 0.29 -7.95
C ALA A 243 1.64 -0.12 -7.29
N PHE A 244 1.61 -1.22 -6.52
CA PHE A 244 0.38 -1.69 -5.86
C PHE A 244 -0.14 -0.71 -4.80
N ASN A 245 0.74 -0.18 -3.94
CA ASN A 245 0.37 0.82 -2.94
C ASN A 245 -0.16 2.12 -3.59
N THR A 246 0.41 2.50 -4.74
CA THR A 246 -0.07 3.68 -5.48
C THR A 246 -1.51 3.49 -5.95
N GLN A 247 -1.90 2.28 -6.36
CA GLN A 247 -3.28 1.99 -6.74
C GLN A 247 -4.25 2.08 -5.55
N VAL A 248 -3.86 1.59 -4.36
CA VAL A 248 -4.74 1.73 -3.18
C VAL A 248 -4.87 3.19 -2.75
N ARG A 249 -3.78 3.96 -2.79
CA ARG A 249 -3.84 5.41 -2.53
C ARG A 249 -4.76 6.11 -3.52
N ALA A 250 -4.74 5.71 -4.80
CA ALA A 250 -5.70 6.18 -5.81
C ALA A 250 -7.14 5.96 -5.35
N LEU A 251 -7.42 4.73 -4.91
CA LEU A 251 -8.75 4.31 -4.46
C LEU A 251 -9.20 5.06 -3.20
N MET A 252 -8.29 5.31 -2.26
CA MET A 252 -8.57 6.09 -1.06
C MET A 252 -8.87 7.55 -1.39
N VAL A 253 -8.07 8.18 -2.25
CA VAL A 253 -8.30 9.57 -2.68
C VAL A 253 -9.63 9.67 -3.45
N ALA A 254 -9.90 8.73 -4.35
CA ALA A 254 -11.16 8.69 -5.09
C ALA A 254 -12.36 8.46 -4.16
N GLY A 255 -12.26 7.53 -3.21
CA GLY A 255 -13.32 7.27 -2.23
C GLY A 255 -13.54 8.47 -1.30
N GLY A 256 -12.47 9.15 -0.87
CA GLY A 256 -12.56 10.38 -0.09
C GLY A 256 -13.21 11.52 -0.88
N ALA A 257 -12.94 11.64 -2.18
CA ALA A 257 -13.60 12.59 -3.05
C ALA A 257 -15.09 12.26 -3.25
N ILE A 258 -15.45 10.98 -3.41
CA ILE A 258 -16.86 10.54 -3.46
C ILE A 258 -17.56 10.88 -2.14
N PHE A 259 -16.94 10.56 -1.00
CA PHE A 259 -17.45 10.90 0.32
C PHE A 259 -17.67 12.42 0.45
N LEU A 260 -16.65 13.24 0.19
CA LEU A 260 -16.75 14.69 0.30
C LEU A 260 -17.81 15.27 -0.66
N SER A 261 -17.90 14.74 -1.87
CA SER A 261 -18.94 15.12 -2.84
C SER A 261 -20.35 14.86 -2.31
N ARG A 262 -20.59 13.68 -1.71
CA ARG A 262 -21.90 13.34 -1.12
C ARG A 262 -22.30 14.30 0.02
N TYR A 263 -21.35 14.64 0.89
CA TYR A 263 -21.63 15.52 2.04
C TYR A 263 -21.63 17.01 1.70
N GLY A 264 -20.94 17.43 0.64
CA GLY A 264 -20.99 18.81 0.15
C GLY A 264 -22.41 19.24 -0.23
N VAL A 265 -23.15 18.36 -0.91
CA VAL A 265 -24.57 18.58 -1.26
C VAL A 265 -25.44 18.67 -0.01
N LEU A 266 -25.23 17.78 0.97
CA LEU A 266 -26.00 17.76 2.22
C LEU A 266 -25.78 19.04 3.05
N ILE A 267 -24.53 19.53 3.12
CA ILE A 267 -24.18 20.78 3.80
C ILE A 267 -24.78 22.01 3.10
N ALA A 268 -24.85 21.98 1.77
CA ALA A 268 -25.37 23.11 1.02
C ALA A 268 -26.91 23.20 1.11
N ASN A 269 -27.61 22.07 1.06
CA ASN A 269 -29.05 22.00 1.27
C ASN A 269 -29.44 22.34 2.72
N ALA A 270 -28.59 21.99 3.69
CA ALA A 270 -28.76 22.39 5.09
C ALA A 270 -28.68 23.90 5.34
N ARG A 271 -28.10 24.68 4.41
CA ARG A 271 -28.06 26.15 4.51
C ARG A 271 -29.35 26.81 4.05
N SER A 272 -30.09 26.19 3.12
CA SER A 272 -31.40 26.65 2.66
C SER A 272 -32.54 26.16 3.55
N GLU A 273 -32.45 24.94 4.10
CA GLU A 273 -33.42 24.40 5.05
C GLU A 273 -32.72 23.79 6.29
N PRO A 274 -32.73 24.47 7.45
CA PRO A 274 -32.05 24.00 8.67
C PRO A 274 -32.59 22.67 9.23
N GLU A 275 -33.84 22.34 8.93
CA GLU A 275 -34.49 21.07 9.34
C GLU A 275 -33.93 19.85 8.59
N PHE A 276 -33.22 20.05 7.48
CA PHE A 276 -32.59 18.98 6.70
C PHE A 276 -31.43 18.30 7.45
N LEU A 277 -30.82 19.00 8.42
CA LEU A 277 -29.82 18.40 9.30
C LEU A 277 -30.46 17.55 10.39
N SER A 278 -31.71 17.83 10.80
CA SER A 278 -32.45 17.04 11.79
C SER A 278 -33.02 15.76 11.18
N LEU A 279 -32.16 14.91 10.62
CA LEU A 279 -32.57 13.55 10.28
C LEU A 279 -32.93 12.81 11.58
N SER A 280 -34.23 12.51 11.76
CA SER A 280 -34.67 11.55 12.77
C SER A 280 -34.13 10.16 12.41
N PRO A 281 -33.83 9.28 13.38
CA PRO A 281 -33.38 7.91 13.11
C PRO A 281 -34.32 7.11 12.19
N ASP A 282 -35.61 7.48 12.13
CA ASP A 282 -36.65 6.84 11.34
C ASP A 282 -36.69 7.33 9.87
N ALA A 283 -35.95 8.39 9.52
CA ALA A 283 -35.87 8.97 8.17
C ALA A 283 -34.72 8.40 7.32
N LEU A 284 -34.07 7.32 7.77
CA LEU A 284 -32.96 6.68 7.08
C LEU A 284 -33.45 5.71 5.99
N ASP A 285 -34.07 6.22 4.92
CA ASP A 285 -34.43 5.40 3.76
C ASP A 285 -33.20 5.17 2.86
N PHE A 286 -32.90 3.90 2.55
CA PHE A 286 -31.84 3.52 1.63
C PHE A 286 -32.10 4.00 0.19
N GLY A 287 -33.38 4.21 -0.17
CA GLY A 287 -33.78 4.83 -1.44
C GLY A 287 -33.38 6.32 -1.54
N GLU A 288 -33.44 7.05 -0.42
CA GLU A 288 -33.01 8.47 -0.35
C GLU A 288 -31.49 8.62 -0.33
N LEU A 289 -30.76 7.57 0.07
CA LEU A 289 -29.30 7.54 0.02
C LEU A 289 -28.76 7.51 -1.42
N PHE A 290 -29.48 6.87 -2.35
CA PHE A 290 -29.09 6.77 -3.76
C PHE A 290 -30.30 6.97 -4.69
N PRO A 291 -30.81 8.21 -4.78
CA PRO A 291 -32.01 8.54 -5.55
C PRO A 291 -31.88 8.26 -7.05
N LEU A 292 -30.65 8.21 -7.60
CA LEU A 292 -30.41 7.94 -9.02
C LEU A 292 -29.64 6.64 -9.23
N PRO A 293 -29.93 5.89 -10.31
CA PRO A 293 -29.17 4.70 -10.69
C PRO A 293 -27.66 4.96 -10.82
N SER A 294 -27.24 6.12 -11.33
CA SER A 294 -25.82 6.50 -11.43
C SER A 294 -25.13 6.73 -10.09
N GLN A 295 -25.87 7.11 -9.05
CA GLN A 295 -25.32 7.24 -7.71
C GLN A 295 -25.05 5.87 -7.08
N LEU A 296 -25.84 4.83 -7.42
CA LEU A 296 -25.53 3.43 -7.08
C LEU A 296 -24.31 2.89 -7.85
N ILE A 297 -24.06 3.40 -9.06
CA ILE A 297 -22.91 2.98 -9.86
C ILE A 297 -21.59 3.42 -9.22
N MET A 298 -21.54 4.53 -8.47
CA MET A 298 -20.30 4.98 -7.81
C MET A 298 -19.76 4.02 -6.74
N PRO A 299 -20.54 3.60 -5.72
CA PRO A 299 -20.08 2.60 -4.75
C PRO A 299 -19.84 1.23 -5.40
N LEU A 300 -20.60 0.84 -6.43
CA LEU A 300 -20.35 -0.38 -7.21
C LEU A 300 -19.02 -0.31 -7.98
N ALA A 301 -18.74 0.81 -8.65
CA ALA A 301 -17.48 1.04 -9.36
C ALA A 301 -16.31 1.08 -8.37
N TRP A 302 -16.51 1.63 -7.18
CA TRP A 302 -15.54 1.61 -6.10
C TRP A 302 -15.27 0.18 -5.61
N LEU A 303 -16.30 -0.66 -5.43
CA LEU A 303 -16.13 -2.09 -5.11
C LEU A 303 -15.36 -2.84 -6.20
N VAL A 304 -15.67 -2.57 -7.47
CA VAL A 304 -14.92 -3.14 -8.61
C VAL A 304 -13.47 -2.68 -8.57
N ALA A 305 -13.21 -1.41 -8.28
CA ALA A 305 -11.86 -0.87 -8.15
C ALA A 305 -11.11 -1.50 -6.97
N LEU A 306 -11.76 -1.71 -5.82
CA LEU A 306 -11.20 -2.43 -4.67
C LEU A 306 -10.80 -3.86 -5.06
N ALA A 307 -11.69 -4.59 -5.74
CA ALA A 307 -11.40 -5.94 -6.21
C ALA A 307 -10.23 -5.97 -7.21
N VAL A 308 -10.19 -5.01 -8.14
CA VAL A 308 -9.09 -4.87 -9.11
C VAL A 308 -7.76 -4.61 -8.42
N VAL A 309 -7.72 -3.70 -7.45
CA VAL A 309 -6.51 -3.37 -6.70
C VAL A 309 -6.09 -4.52 -5.80
N ALA A 310 -7.02 -5.35 -5.30
CA ALA A 310 -6.75 -6.53 -4.51
C ALA A 310 -6.23 -7.74 -5.31
N LEU A 311 -6.30 -7.73 -6.65
CA LEU A 311 -5.89 -8.85 -7.50
C LEU A 311 -4.49 -9.44 -7.22
N PRO A 312 -3.43 -8.66 -6.90
CA PRO A 312 -2.12 -9.23 -6.58
C PRO A 312 -2.14 -10.21 -5.40
N ALA A 313 -3.13 -10.10 -4.50
CA ALA A 313 -3.32 -11.05 -3.39
C ALA A 313 -3.58 -12.48 -3.88
N LEU A 314 -4.10 -12.64 -5.10
CA LEU A 314 -4.49 -13.92 -5.68
C LEU A 314 -3.30 -14.73 -6.23
N VAL A 315 -2.05 -14.28 -6.09
CA VAL A 315 -0.86 -15.06 -6.50
C VAL A 315 -0.87 -16.47 -5.89
N LYS A 316 -1.31 -16.59 -4.63
CA LYS A 316 -1.39 -17.88 -3.92
C LYS A 316 -2.42 -18.84 -4.53
N LEU A 317 -3.35 -18.35 -5.37
CA LEU A 317 -4.38 -19.14 -6.03
C LEU A 317 -4.07 -19.43 -7.51
N LEU A 318 -2.92 -18.99 -8.03
CA LEU A 318 -2.59 -19.16 -9.45
C LEU A 318 -2.60 -20.62 -9.93
N PRO A 319 -2.11 -21.63 -9.17
CA PRO A 319 -2.15 -23.03 -9.61
C PRO A 319 -3.57 -23.58 -9.81
N GLN A 320 -4.61 -22.93 -9.28
CA GLN A 320 -6.02 -23.26 -9.53
C GLN A 320 -6.64 -22.56 -10.74
N LEU A 321 -6.12 -21.39 -11.12
CA LEU A 321 -6.71 -20.58 -12.20
C LEU A 321 -6.44 -21.16 -13.61
N GLY A 322 -5.71 -22.28 -13.69
CA GLY A 322 -5.54 -23.10 -14.90
C GLY A 322 -6.62 -24.16 -15.05
N VAL A 323 -7.57 -23.93 -15.95
CA VAL A 323 -8.56 -24.92 -16.40
C VAL A 323 -7.83 -26.12 -17.03
N GLY A 324 -8.00 -27.32 -16.46
CA GLY A 324 -7.64 -28.59 -17.10
C GLY A 324 -6.39 -29.28 -16.53
N GLY A 325 -6.52 -29.91 -15.35
CA GLY A 325 -5.54 -30.85 -14.83
C GLY A 325 -6.16 -31.68 -13.73
N ASP A 326 -5.89 -32.99 -13.76
CA ASP A 326 -6.51 -33.99 -12.89
C ASP A 326 -6.45 -33.61 -11.40
N ARG A 327 -7.56 -33.81 -10.70
CA ARG A 327 -7.80 -33.38 -9.31
C ARG A 327 -7.20 -34.37 -8.30
N GLY A 328 -6.08 -34.99 -8.63
CA GLY A 328 -5.38 -35.88 -7.70
C GLY A 328 -4.84 -35.10 -6.50
N GLU A 329 -4.82 -35.75 -5.34
CA GLU A 329 -4.21 -35.29 -4.08
C GLU A 329 -2.81 -34.72 -4.34
N ARG A 330 -2.71 -33.40 -4.54
CA ARG A 330 -1.41 -32.74 -4.71
C ARG A 330 -0.81 -32.56 -3.32
N SER A 331 0.42 -33.03 -3.14
CA SER A 331 1.17 -32.70 -1.93
C SER A 331 1.46 -31.19 -1.90
N ILE A 332 1.56 -30.61 -0.71
CA ILE A 332 2.01 -29.22 -0.53
C ILE A 332 3.37 -28.95 -1.20
N GLY A 333 4.24 -29.98 -1.27
CA GLY A 333 5.51 -29.94 -1.99
C GLY A 333 5.32 -29.69 -3.48
N ASP A 334 4.44 -30.43 -4.13
CA ASP A 334 4.14 -30.26 -5.56
C ASP A 334 3.54 -28.88 -5.85
N PHE A 335 2.68 -28.38 -4.97
CA PHE A 335 2.10 -27.05 -5.08
C PHE A 335 3.17 -25.96 -4.97
N LEU A 336 4.05 -26.02 -3.98
CA LEU A 336 5.10 -25.02 -3.78
C LEU A 336 6.13 -25.08 -4.92
N LEU A 337 6.49 -26.28 -5.39
CA LEU A 337 7.43 -26.48 -6.50
C LEU A 337 6.99 -25.82 -7.82
N GLU A 338 5.69 -25.57 -8.02
CA GLU A 338 5.21 -24.80 -9.19
C GLU A 338 5.82 -23.40 -9.24
N PHE A 339 6.10 -22.78 -8.09
CA PHE A 339 6.59 -21.41 -8.03
C PHE A 339 8.12 -21.29 -8.13
N PHE A 340 8.86 -22.41 -8.11
CA PHE A 340 10.33 -22.43 -8.09
C PHE A 340 10.91 -23.16 -9.29
N PRO A 341 11.99 -22.62 -9.92
CA PRO A 341 12.81 -23.41 -10.81
C PRO A 341 13.47 -24.59 -10.07
N ALA A 342 13.79 -25.67 -10.79
CA ALA A 342 14.36 -26.90 -10.20
C ALA A 342 15.73 -26.69 -9.52
N SER A 343 16.42 -25.59 -9.85
CA SER A 343 17.68 -25.14 -9.27
C SER A 343 17.50 -24.28 -8.01
N ALA A 344 16.35 -23.61 -7.85
CA ALA A 344 16.07 -22.69 -6.75
C ALA A 344 15.35 -23.37 -5.57
N TRP A 345 14.85 -24.61 -5.75
CA TRP A 345 14.36 -25.39 -4.63
C TRP A 345 15.51 -25.66 -3.65
N PRO A 346 15.32 -25.49 -2.33
CA PRO A 346 16.36 -25.69 -1.33
C PRO A 346 16.79 -27.17 -1.26
N LYS A 347 17.63 -27.62 -2.19
CA LYS A 347 18.23 -28.96 -2.21
C LYS A 347 19.33 -29.11 -1.16
N ASN A 348 19.88 -28.00 -0.66
CA ASN A 348 21.06 -27.98 0.21
C ASN A 348 20.77 -27.96 1.73
N ARG A 349 19.53 -27.74 2.19
CA ARG A 349 19.14 -27.96 3.59
C ARG A 349 18.61 -29.38 3.72
N LYS A 350 19.48 -30.34 4.05
CA LYS A 350 19.19 -31.77 4.36
C LYS A 350 17.82 -32.28 3.85
N GLY A 351 17.73 -32.58 2.55
CA GLY A 351 16.56 -33.20 1.92
C GLY A 351 15.40 -32.22 1.75
N GLY A 352 15.00 -31.95 0.50
CA GLY A 352 13.98 -30.94 0.15
C GLY A 352 12.61 -31.09 0.84
N GLU A 353 12.33 -32.22 1.49
CA GLU A 353 11.13 -32.45 2.31
C GLU A 353 11.24 -31.85 3.73
N ALA A 354 12.45 -31.74 4.31
CA ALA A 354 12.65 -31.22 5.67
C ALA A 354 12.46 -29.69 5.78
N ALA A 355 12.66 -28.96 4.68
CA ALA A 355 12.43 -27.51 4.60
C ALA A 355 10.98 -27.14 4.25
N LEU A 356 10.15 -28.13 3.89
CA LEU A 356 8.78 -27.92 3.41
C LEU A 356 7.88 -27.19 4.43
N PRO A 357 7.90 -27.52 5.75
CA PRO A 357 7.12 -26.78 6.75
C PRO A 357 7.52 -25.30 6.87
N GLU A 358 8.82 -24.99 6.76
CA GLU A 358 9.35 -23.63 6.87
C GLU A 358 8.94 -22.78 5.66
N VAL A 359 9.07 -23.34 4.45
CA VAL A 359 8.63 -22.69 3.20
C VAL A 359 7.11 -22.54 3.18
N ALA A 360 6.36 -23.55 3.61
CA ALA A 360 4.91 -23.49 3.73
C ALA A 360 4.44 -22.42 4.72
N ALA A 361 5.05 -22.36 5.91
CA ALA A 361 4.76 -21.34 6.91
C ALA A 361 5.09 -19.94 6.39
N ALA A 362 6.24 -19.75 5.73
CA ALA A 362 6.61 -18.49 5.11
C ALA A 362 5.60 -18.08 4.03
N PHE A 363 5.21 -19.01 3.15
CA PHE A 363 4.21 -18.80 2.09
C PHE A 363 2.80 -18.55 2.64
N ALA A 364 2.47 -19.09 3.81
CA ALA A 364 1.20 -18.87 4.50
C ALA A 364 1.14 -17.51 5.19
N ASP A 365 2.14 -17.19 6.01
CA ASP A 365 2.20 -15.99 6.87
C ASP A 365 2.53 -14.72 6.11
N ASN A 366 3.41 -14.81 5.12
CA ASN A 366 3.82 -13.68 4.32
C ASN A 366 3.06 -13.72 2.99
N SER A 367 2.71 -12.56 2.43
CA SER A 367 1.96 -12.54 1.19
C SER A 367 2.62 -11.67 0.15
N PHE A 368 2.26 -11.96 -1.10
CA PHE A 368 2.68 -11.27 -2.30
C PHE A 368 2.15 -9.84 -2.43
N TRP A 369 1.81 -9.19 -1.30
CA TRP A 369 0.94 -8.02 -1.16
C TRP A 369 -0.55 -8.37 -1.35
N PRO A 370 -1.50 -7.89 -0.52
CA PRO A 370 -1.38 -6.86 0.52
C PRO A 370 -1.12 -7.40 1.95
N THR A 371 -0.49 -8.55 2.12
CA THR A 371 -0.18 -9.10 3.46
C THR A 371 1.32 -9.37 3.61
N GLY A 372 1.91 -9.01 4.75
CA GLY A 372 3.37 -9.02 4.97
C GLY A 372 3.98 -7.64 5.25
N ASP A 373 3.28 -6.55 4.90
CA ASP A 373 3.61 -5.18 5.30
C ASP A 373 2.43 -4.62 6.11
N ASN A 374 2.65 -4.17 7.35
CA ASN A 374 1.64 -3.54 8.21
C ASN A 374 0.89 -2.41 7.48
N ARG A 375 1.52 -1.78 6.48
CA ARG A 375 0.93 -0.73 5.64
C ARG A 375 -0.21 -1.24 4.77
N ALA A 376 -0.11 -2.42 4.19
CA ALA A 376 -1.12 -2.91 3.24
C ALA A 376 -2.40 -3.34 3.96
N GLY A 377 -2.29 -3.91 5.17
CA GLY A 377 -3.43 -4.12 6.07
C GLY A 377 -4.12 -2.81 6.46
N LEU A 378 -3.36 -1.77 6.78
CA LEU A 378 -3.89 -0.43 7.07
C LEU A 378 -4.60 0.17 5.85
N LEU A 379 -4.02 0.06 4.66
CA LEU A 379 -4.60 0.56 3.42
C LEU A 379 -5.97 -0.10 3.12
N PHE A 380 -6.10 -1.42 3.31
CA PHE A 380 -7.38 -2.12 3.16
C PHE A 380 -8.40 -1.72 4.23
N PHE A 381 -7.97 -1.54 5.48
CA PHE A 381 -8.82 -1.00 6.53
C PHE A 381 -9.38 0.36 6.12
N VAL A 382 -8.52 1.30 5.70
CA VAL A 382 -8.97 2.65 5.32
C VAL A 382 -9.87 2.60 4.09
N ALA A 383 -9.57 1.75 3.11
CA ALA A 383 -10.43 1.57 1.95
C ALA A 383 -11.83 1.10 2.37
N TYR A 384 -11.95 0.01 3.16
CA TYR A 384 -13.24 -0.46 3.67
C TYR A 384 -13.96 0.61 4.50
N TRP A 385 -13.22 1.37 5.29
CA TRP A 385 -13.80 2.41 6.12
C TRP A 385 -14.40 3.54 5.30
N ILE A 386 -13.66 4.04 4.30
CA ILE A 386 -14.17 5.04 3.36
C ILE A 386 -15.41 4.49 2.65
N PHE A 387 -15.39 3.24 2.19
CA PHE A 387 -16.55 2.63 1.56
C PHE A 387 -17.78 2.58 2.47
N LEU A 388 -17.64 2.12 3.71
CA LEU A 388 -18.75 2.08 4.66
C LEU A 388 -19.27 3.49 4.98
N LEU A 389 -18.37 4.47 5.12
CA LEU A 389 -18.74 5.88 5.28
C LEU A 389 -19.47 6.43 4.04
N THR A 390 -19.21 5.91 2.84
CA THR A 390 -19.98 6.25 1.64
C THR A 390 -21.31 5.52 1.53
N LEU A 391 -21.63 4.57 2.41
CA LEU A 391 -22.93 3.88 2.43
C LEU A 391 -23.86 4.37 3.54
N VAL A 392 -23.30 4.96 4.60
CA VAL A 392 -24.05 5.43 5.76
C VAL A 392 -24.19 6.95 5.71
N PRO A 393 -25.37 7.52 5.94
CA PRO A 393 -25.55 8.96 6.05
C PRO A 393 -25.05 9.45 7.42
N VAL A 394 -24.37 10.60 7.42
CA VAL A 394 -23.77 11.21 8.61
C VAL A 394 -24.56 12.48 8.98
N PRO A 395 -25.27 12.50 10.11
CA PRO A 395 -26.07 13.65 10.56
C PRO A 395 -25.16 14.70 11.19
N LEU A 396 -24.74 15.69 10.40
CA LEU A 396 -23.70 16.67 10.79
C LEU A 396 -24.08 17.58 11.96
N ASN A 397 -25.36 17.69 12.33
CA ASN A 397 -25.82 18.43 13.50
C ASN A 397 -25.71 17.68 14.84
N ASN A 398 -25.50 16.36 14.81
CA ASN A 398 -25.45 15.51 16.00
C ASN A 398 -24.05 14.93 16.15
N LEU A 399 -23.12 15.73 16.68
CA LEU A 399 -21.72 15.33 16.85
C LEU A 399 -21.54 13.98 17.58
N PRO A 400 -22.29 13.67 18.67
CA PRO A 400 -22.25 12.34 19.27
C PRO A 400 -22.60 11.20 18.31
N LEU A 401 -23.65 11.37 17.49
CA LEU A 401 -24.06 10.36 16.52
C LEU A 401 -23.06 10.25 15.35
N VAL A 402 -22.48 11.36 14.90
CA VAL A 402 -21.37 11.37 13.93
C VAL A 402 -20.20 10.54 14.46
N LEU A 403 -19.76 10.80 15.69
CA LEU A 403 -18.68 10.05 16.33
C LEU A 403 -19.02 8.56 16.46
N ALA A 404 -20.26 8.23 16.84
CA ALA A 404 -20.73 6.85 16.91
C ALA A 404 -20.68 6.14 15.55
N ILE A 405 -21.13 6.79 14.46
CA ILE A 405 -21.08 6.24 13.10
C ILE A 405 -19.64 6.05 12.64
N VAL A 406 -18.77 7.04 12.87
CA VAL A 406 -17.34 6.99 12.52
C VAL A 406 -16.66 5.81 13.23
N VAL A 407 -16.91 5.61 14.52
CA VAL A 407 -16.37 4.50 15.30
C VAL A 407 -16.97 3.15 14.87
N ALA A 408 -18.29 3.08 14.65
CA ALA A 408 -18.96 1.84 14.24
C ALA A 408 -18.48 1.37 12.85
N THR A 409 -18.41 2.28 11.88
CA THR A 409 -17.88 1.99 10.53
C THR A 409 -16.41 1.62 10.55
N ALA A 410 -15.59 2.22 11.44
CA ALA A 410 -14.21 1.79 11.65
C ALA A 410 -14.14 0.37 12.21
N GLY A 411 -14.96 0.03 13.21
CA GLY A 411 -15.05 -1.32 13.76
C GLY A 411 -15.45 -2.35 12.70
N LEU A 412 -16.46 -2.06 11.89
CA LEU A 412 -16.87 -2.89 10.76
C LEU A 412 -15.79 -3.01 9.69
N ALA A 413 -15.07 -1.94 9.37
CA ALA A 413 -13.95 -1.98 8.43
C ALA A 413 -12.80 -2.85 8.94
N TYR A 414 -12.52 -2.80 10.25
CA TYR A 414 -11.53 -3.65 10.91
C TYR A 414 -11.92 -5.13 10.83
N LEU A 415 -13.19 -5.45 11.10
CA LEU A 415 -13.73 -6.80 10.94
C LEU A 415 -13.69 -7.25 9.47
N GLY A 416 -14.12 -6.41 8.54
CA GLY A 416 -14.10 -6.69 7.10
C GLY A 416 -12.70 -7.00 6.59
N ARG A 417 -11.69 -6.26 7.06
CA ARG A 417 -10.27 -6.56 6.83
C ARG A 417 -9.91 -7.96 7.33
N ILE A 418 -10.24 -8.29 8.59
CA ILE A 418 -9.94 -9.60 9.17
C ILE A 418 -10.62 -10.72 8.37
N VAL A 419 -11.90 -10.58 8.07
CA VAL A 419 -12.68 -11.58 7.33
C VAL A 419 -12.11 -11.79 5.93
N THR A 420 -11.75 -10.72 5.22
CA THR A 420 -11.18 -10.81 3.87
C THR A 420 -9.86 -11.58 3.86
N PHE A 421 -8.94 -11.25 4.77
CA PHE A 421 -7.65 -11.95 4.85
C PHE A 421 -7.80 -13.39 5.35
N LYS A 422 -8.71 -13.62 6.31
CA LYS A 422 -9.04 -14.97 6.77
C LYS A 422 -9.63 -15.80 5.63
N ALA A 423 -10.53 -15.25 4.82
CA ALA A 423 -11.13 -15.93 3.67
C ALA A 423 -10.07 -16.27 2.60
N LEU A 424 -9.19 -15.32 2.26
CA LEU A 424 -8.07 -15.58 1.35
C LEU A 424 -7.14 -16.68 1.88
N ARG A 425 -6.88 -16.70 3.18
CA ARG A 425 -6.09 -17.78 3.80
C ARG A 425 -6.81 -19.12 3.77
N MET A 426 -8.09 -19.15 4.12
CA MET A 426 -8.94 -20.35 4.07
C MET A 426 -9.10 -20.89 2.65
N SER A 427 -9.01 -20.06 1.62
CA SER A 427 -9.00 -20.52 0.23
C SER A 427 -7.79 -21.36 -0.15
N LEU A 428 -6.78 -21.53 0.73
CA LEU A 428 -5.65 -22.46 0.54
C LEU A 428 -5.90 -23.85 1.14
N HIS A 429 -7.01 -24.08 1.84
CA HIS A 429 -7.36 -25.36 2.47
C HIS A 429 -7.42 -26.52 1.46
N TYR A 430 -7.73 -26.24 0.19
CA TYR A 430 -7.72 -27.27 -0.85
C TYR A 430 -6.32 -27.82 -1.16
N VAL A 431 -5.26 -27.09 -0.77
CA VAL A 431 -3.87 -27.52 -0.96
C VAL A 431 -3.43 -28.34 0.23
N ASP A 432 -3.44 -27.73 1.43
CA ASP A 432 -2.91 -28.32 2.65
C ASP A 432 -3.27 -27.44 3.87
N ASP A 433 -3.50 -28.07 5.02
CA ASP A 433 -3.83 -27.39 6.29
C ASP A 433 -2.66 -26.54 6.81
N MET A 434 -1.41 -26.89 6.50
CA MET A 434 -0.23 -26.10 6.87
C MET A 434 -0.21 -24.70 6.25
N LEU A 435 -0.94 -24.47 5.16
CA LEU A 435 -1.09 -23.15 4.54
C LEU A 435 -2.20 -22.30 5.19
N VAL A 436 -3.13 -22.94 5.89
CA VAL A 436 -4.27 -22.29 6.57
C VAL A 436 -3.94 -21.99 8.02
N THR A 437 -3.40 -22.98 8.72
CA THR A 437 -2.91 -22.89 10.09
C THR A 437 -1.44 -23.31 10.06
N PRO A 438 -0.51 -22.36 9.80
CA PRO A 438 0.89 -22.70 9.91
C PRO A 438 1.15 -23.17 11.35
N PRO A 439 2.07 -24.12 11.53
CA PRO A 439 2.44 -24.61 12.85
C PRO A 439 2.73 -23.41 13.75
N ASP A 440 2.24 -23.47 15.01
CA ASP A 440 2.40 -22.39 15.97
C ASP A 440 3.85 -21.90 15.95
N LYS A 441 4.04 -20.58 15.93
CA LYS A 441 5.39 -20.00 16.13
C LYS A 441 6.03 -20.50 17.44
N GLY A 442 5.22 -20.99 18.38
CA GLY A 442 5.63 -21.65 19.63
C GLY A 442 6.09 -23.11 19.52
N THR A 443 5.91 -23.77 18.37
CA THR A 443 6.49 -25.09 18.04
C THR A 443 7.51 -25.00 16.91
N THR A 444 7.97 -23.80 16.56
CA THR A 444 9.31 -23.70 15.99
C THR A 444 10.32 -24.11 17.06
N LEU A 445 11.27 -24.93 16.65
CA LEU A 445 12.35 -25.54 17.43
C LEU A 445 13.34 -24.53 18.07
N PHE A 446 12.88 -23.41 18.62
CA PHE A 446 13.67 -22.63 19.58
C PHE A 446 13.74 -23.31 20.96
N GLY A 447 13.07 -24.46 21.11
CA GLY A 447 13.53 -25.54 21.96
C GLY A 447 14.30 -26.58 21.14
N GLY A 448 15.60 -26.39 20.95
CA GLY A 448 16.53 -27.50 20.71
C GLY A 448 17.19 -27.65 19.34
N ALA A 449 16.92 -26.83 18.31
CA ALA A 449 17.61 -26.96 17.01
C ALA A 449 18.27 -25.69 16.47
N ASP A 450 18.52 -24.68 17.31
CA ASP A 450 19.33 -23.50 16.92
C ASP A 450 20.85 -23.74 17.07
N ARG A 451 21.27 -24.97 17.41
CA ARG A 451 22.67 -25.27 17.77
C ARG A 451 23.62 -25.60 16.61
N GLN A 452 23.18 -25.57 15.33
CA GLN A 452 24.05 -26.03 14.23
C GLN A 452 23.98 -25.26 12.89
N VAL A 453 23.34 -24.09 12.80
CA VAL A 453 23.34 -23.29 11.54
C VAL A 453 24.42 -22.18 11.51
N HIS A 454 25.25 -22.05 12.55
CA HIS A 454 26.42 -21.16 12.54
C HIS A 454 27.60 -21.74 11.72
N ALA A 455 27.43 -21.84 10.41
CA ALA A 455 28.50 -21.94 9.42
C ALA A 455 27.89 -21.61 8.03
N ALA A 456 28.20 -20.52 7.33
CA ALA A 456 29.22 -19.48 7.47
C ALA A 456 28.66 -18.18 6.86
N GLY A 457 28.91 -17.02 7.49
CA GLY A 457 28.49 -15.73 6.94
C GLY A 457 28.77 -14.55 7.86
N ASN A 458 27.90 -14.33 8.86
CA ASN A 458 27.91 -13.13 9.71
C ASN A 458 27.50 -13.44 11.17
N PRO A 459 28.04 -12.72 12.18
CA PRO A 459 27.67 -12.90 13.60
C PRO A 459 26.26 -12.38 13.91
N ALA A 460 25.56 -13.03 14.83
CA ALA A 460 24.32 -12.53 15.42
C ALA A 460 24.62 -11.43 16.45
N ILE A 461 24.06 -10.24 16.23
CA ILE A 461 24.34 -9.01 16.98
C ILE A 461 23.06 -8.53 17.66
N PHE A 462 23.11 -8.36 18.98
CA PHE A 462 22.04 -7.73 19.75
C PHE A 462 22.43 -6.31 20.17
N ILE A 463 21.52 -5.36 20.02
CA ILE A 463 21.72 -3.96 20.40
C ILE A 463 20.89 -3.66 21.66
N SER A 464 21.58 -3.60 22.81
CA SER A 464 21.02 -3.11 24.06
C SER A 464 21.15 -1.59 24.12
N TYR A 465 20.03 -0.89 24.36
CA TYR A 465 19.99 0.57 24.36
C TYR A 465 18.89 1.09 25.30
N ARG A 466 19.09 2.30 25.82
CA ARG A 466 18.12 2.96 26.69
C ARG A 466 17.26 3.92 25.87
N ARG A 467 15.97 3.62 25.70
CA ARG A 467 15.07 4.38 24.81
C ARG A 467 15.03 5.90 25.06
N ARG A 468 14.99 6.32 26.33
CA ARG A 468 14.98 7.76 26.69
C ARG A 468 16.33 8.46 26.45
N ASP A 469 17.38 7.69 26.14
CA ASP A 469 18.75 8.16 25.99
C ASP A 469 19.20 8.09 24.51
N THR A 470 19.15 6.89 23.91
CA THR A 470 19.89 6.57 22.67
C THR A 470 19.01 6.01 21.54
N ALA A 471 17.67 6.16 21.60
CA ALA A 471 16.76 5.52 20.64
C ALA A 471 17.02 5.88 19.16
N ALA A 472 17.32 7.14 18.87
CA ALA A 472 17.62 7.58 17.51
C ALA A 472 18.89 6.91 16.98
N TYR A 473 19.96 6.92 17.78
CA TYR A 473 21.22 6.27 17.45
C TYR A 473 21.06 4.75 17.28
N ALA A 474 20.29 4.09 18.14
CA ALA A 474 20.05 2.65 18.07
C ALA A 474 19.40 2.22 16.76
N ARG A 475 18.46 3.01 16.26
CA ARG A 475 17.80 2.79 14.95
C ARG A 475 18.78 2.94 13.78
N ILE A 476 19.62 3.97 13.80
CA ILE A 476 20.60 4.22 12.74
C ILE A 476 21.68 3.13 12.72
N VAL A 477 22.20 2.76 13.89
CA VAL A 477 23.16 1.66 14.03
C VAL A 477 22.53 0.34 13.58
N GLN A 478 21.28 0.06 13.97
CA GLN A 478 20.56 -1.11 13.50
C GLN A 478 20.45 -1.15 11.98
N GLU A 479 20.00 -0.06 11.35
CA GLU A 479 19.84 0.02 9.90
C GLU A 479 21.16 -0.28 9.19
N ARG A 480 22.24 0.39 9.61
CA ARG A 480 23.56 0.21 9.00
C ARG A 480 24.13 -1.19 9.19
N LEU A 481 24.02 -1.76 10.40
CA LEU A 481 24.49 -3.12 10.64
C LEU A 481 23.64 -4.13 9.86
N SER A 482 22.33 -3.89 9.71
CA SER A 482 21.44 -4.76 8.94
C SER A 482 21.80 -4.78 7.45
N GLU A 483 22.28 -3.66 6.90
CA GLU A 483 22.78 -3.58 5.51
C GLU A 483 24.02 -4.46 5.29
N VAL A 484 24.91 -4.55 6.29
CA VAL A 484 26.19 -5.25 6.18
C VAL A 484 26.07 -6.71 6.57
N PHE A 485 25.46 -6.99 7.72
CA PHE A 485 25.41 -8.32 8.33
C PHE A 485 24.14 -9.10 7.95
N GLY A 486 23.13 -8.42 7.39
CA GLY A 486 21.80 -8.95 7.15
C GLY A 486 20.86 -8.64 8.32
N ALA A 487 19.60 -8.30 8.03
CA ALA A 487 18.64 -7.89 9.06
C ALA A 487 18.31 -9.02 10.07
N ASP A 488 18.39 -10.29 9.65
CA ASP A 488 18.20 -11.46 10.52
C ASP A 488 19.34 -11.67 11.52
N HIS A 489 20.44 -10.93 11.36
CA HIS A 489 21.60 -10.98 12.25
C HIS A 489 21.63 -9.79 13.21
N VAL A 490 20.71 -8.83 13.15
CA VAL A 490 20.75 -7.61 13.98
C VAL A 490 19.45 -7.40 14.73
N PHE A 491 19.49 -7.67 16.03
CA PHE A 491 18.34 -7.65 16.92
C PHE A 491 18.35 -6.40 17.80
N ILE A 492 17.18 -5.82 18.01
CA ILE A 492 16.96 -4.72 18.96
C ILE A 492 15.68 -5.03 19.75
N ASP A 493 15.69 -4.79 21.05
CA ASP A 493 14.49 -4.74 21.90
C ASP A 493 13.64 -6.04 21.97
N PHE A 494 13.81 -6.85 23.02
CA PHE A 494 13.10 -8.13 23.21
C PHE A 494 11.63 -7.99 23.69
N ARG A 495 10.86 -7.06 23.13
CA ARG A 495 9.52 -6.69 23.67
C ARG A 495 8.32 -7.50 23.20
N ASP A 496 8.52 -8.49 22.34
CA ASP A 496 7.47 -9.46 22.00
C ASP A 496 7.31 -10.50 23.13
N ILE A 497 6.98 -10.03 24.33
CA ILE A 497 6.68 -10.86 25.50
C ILE A 497 5.18 -11.14 25.46
N ALA A 498 4.80 -12.41 25.32
CA ALA A 498 3.40 -12.78 25.33
C ALA A 498 2.77 -12.48 26.71
N PRO A 499 1.47 -12.12 26.78
CA PRO A 499 0.79 -11.97 28.07
C PRO A 499 0.96 -13.23 28.94
N GLY A 500 1.56 -13.08 30.12
CA GLY A 500 1.82 -14.18 31.07
C GLY A 500 3.21 -14.84 30.96
N GLU A 501 4.06 -14.45 30.02
CA GLU A 501 5.44 -14.96 29.91
C GLU A 501 6.40 -14.26 30.90
N ASP A 502 7.28 -15.03 31.54
CA ASP A 502 8.35 -14.49 32.39
C ASP A 502 9.39 -13.75 31.54
N PHE A 503 9.50 -12.44 31.75
CA PHE A 503 10.39 -11.58 31.00
C PHE A 503 11.87 -11.90 31.24
N VAL A 504 12.25 -12.39 32.44
CA VAL A 504 13.65 -12.75 32.74
C VAL A 504 14.04 -13.99 31.94
N GLY A 505 13.24 -15.06 32.02
CA GLY A 505 13.45 -16.26 31.23
C GLY A 505 13.37 -16.04 29.71
N ARG A 506 12.68 -14.99 29.26
CA ARG A 506 12.69 -14.57 27.84
C ARG A 506 14.02 -13.95 27.44
N ILE A 507 14.57 -13.02 28.23
CA ILE A 507 15.87 -12.39 27.95
C ILE A 507 16.97 -13.45 27.91
N GLU A 508 16.96 -14.39 28.85
CA GLU A 508 17.95 -15.48 28.92
C GLU A 508 17.96 -16.32 27.64
N ARG A 509 16.79 -16.84 27.22
CA ARG A 509 16.66 -17.61 25.98
C ARG A 509 17.01 -16.80 24.74
N SER A 510 16.63 -15.52 24.72
CA SER A 510 16.84 -14.67 23.53
C SER A 510 18.31 -14.33 23.32
N LEU A 511 19.11 -14.27 24.39
CA LEU A 511 20.56 -14.06 24.30
C LEU A 511 21.33 -15.35 23.95
N GLU A 512 20.76 -16.54 24.09
CA GLU A 512 21.45 -17.80 23.77
C GLU A 512 21.95 -17.84 22.31
N ALA A 513 21.12 -17.36 21.37
CA ALA A 513 21.40 -17.35 19.92
C ALA A 513 22.23 -16.13 19.44
N VAL A 514 22.62 -15.23 20.35
CA VAL A 514 23.38 -14.01 20.02
C VAL A 514 24.88 -14.26 20.20
N ASP A 515 25.69 -13.84 19.23
CA ASP A 515 27.16 -13.92 19.32
C ASP A 515 27.75 -12.69 20.00
N THR A 516 27.25 -11.50 19.67
CA THR A 516 27.77 -10.20 20.13
C THR A 516 26.67 -9.29 20.65
N VAL A 517 26.90 -8.64 21.79
CA VAL A 517 26.00 -7.66 22.39
C VAL A 517 26.65 -6.27 22.33
N LEU A 518 26.02 -5.36 21.61
CA LEU A 518 26.34 -3.93 21.59
C LEU A 518 25.58 -3.22 22.71
N VAL A 519 26.29 -2.49 23.56
CA VAL A 519 25.68 -1.70 24.63
C VAL A 519 25.84 -0.22 24.29
N LEU A 520 24.75 0.44 23.88
CA LEU A 520 24.78 1.86 23.54
C LEU A 520 24.69 2.72 24.80
N ILE A 521 25.75 3.50 25.05
CA ILE A 521 25.91 4.36 26.23
C ILE A 521 25.88 5.82 25.76
N GLY A 522 24.80 6.52 26.10
CA GLY A 522 24.64 7.96 25.91
C GLY A 522 24.94 8.75 27.18
N ASP A 523 24.86 10.07 27.08
CA ASP A 523 25.22 11.03 28.12
C ASP A 523 24.37 10.89 29.40
N ARG A 524 23.14 10.38 29.27
CA ARG A 524 22.22 10.18 30.40
C ARG A 524 22.09 8.71 30.83
N TRP A 525 22.94 7.83 30.33
CA TRP A 525 22.84 6.38 30.58
C TRP A 525 22.91 6.01 32.07
N LEU A 526 23.80 6.68 32.82
CA LEU A 526 23.98 6.51 34.27
C LEU A 526 23.01 7.34 35.13
N SER A 527 22.49 8.45 34.61
CA SER A 527 21.76 9.44 35.40
C SER A 527 20.23 9.38 35.23
N LEU A 528 19.74 8.62 34.25
CA LEU A 528 18.30 8.46 34.02
C LEU A 528 17.61 7.81 35.21
N THR A 529 16.52 8.44 35.67
CA THR A 529 15.69 7.96 36.76
C THR A 529 14.38 7.33 36.28
N ASP A 530 13.78 6.49 37.12
CA ASP A 530 12.38 6.07 37.00
C ASP A 530 11.43 7.18 37.45
N ASP A 531 10.12 6.89 37.42
CA ASP A 531 9.08 7.85 37.76
C ASP A 531 9.05 8.17 39.28
N GLU A 532 9.73 7.37 40.10
CA GLU A 532 9.96 7.61 41.53
C GLU A 532 11.31 8.27 41.84
N GLY A 533 12.07 8.68 40.83
CA GLY A 533 13.34 9.38 40.99
C GLY A 533 14.55 8.49 41.33
N ARG A 534 14.41 7.17 41.27
CA ARG A 534 15.53 6.23 41.48
C ARG A 534 16.32 6.05 40.18
N VAL A 535 17.64 6.00 40.30
CA VAL A 535 18.54 5.77 39.15
C VAL A 535 18.26 4.39 38.54
N ARG A 536 17.93 4.36 37.25
CA ARG A 536 17.47 3.13 36.60
C ARG A 536 18.51 2.03 36.53
N ILE A 537 19.80 2.35 36.37
CA ILE A 537 20.83 1.32 36.29
C ILE A 537 21.04 0.58 37.63
N GLU A 538 20.59 1.17 38.74
CA GLU A 538 20.60 0.56 40.08
C GLU A 538 19.35 -0.30 40.32
N ASP A 539 18.26 -0.08 39.59
CA ASP A 539 17.02 -0.87 39.72
C ASP A 539 17.26 -2.33 39.26
N PRO A 540 17.06 -3.32 40.13
CA PRO A 540 17.18 -4.74 39.77
C PRO A 540 16.31 -5.16 38.58
N HIS A 541 15.21 -4.46 38.30
CA HIS A 541 14.25 -4.76 37.24
C HIS A 541 14.48 -3.96 35.95
N ASP A 542 15.52 -3.12 35.87
CA ASP A 542 15.82 -2.41 34.64
C ASP A 542 16.26 -3.38 33.53
N ILE A 543 15.57 -3.32 32.39
CA ILE A 543 15.76 -4.26 31.28
C ILE A 543 17.19 -4.21 30.75
N VAL A 544 17.76 -3.02 30.57
CA VAL A 544 19.15 -2.85 30.08
C VAL A 544 20.14 -3.49 31.05
N ARG A 545 19.95 -3.28 32.35
CA ARG A 545 20.75 -3.94 33.39
C ARG A 545 20.67 -5.46 33.29
N LEU A 546 19.46 -6.01 33.16
CA LEU A 546 19.25 -7.46 33.06
C LEU A 546 19.88 -8.05 31.80
N GLU A 547 19.71 -7.41 30.64
CA GLU A 547 20.35 -7.83 29.39
C GLU A 547 21.88 -7.91 29.53
N ILE A 548 22.52 -6.89 30.12
CA ILE A 548 23.97 -6.85 30.31
C ILE A 548 24.43 -7.92 31.29
N ILE A 549 23.73 -8.10 32.43
CA ILE A 549 24.05 -9.14 33.41
C ILE A 549 23.96 -10.52 32.76
N THR A 550 22.90 -10.77 31.99
CA THR A 550 22.70 -12.05 31.31
C THR A 550 23.77 -12.29 30.25
N ALA A 551 24.11 -11.28 29.44
CA ALA A 551 25.19 -11.36 28.46
C ALA A 551 26.55 -11.65 29.13
N LEU A 552 26.83 -11.02 30.28
CA LEU A 552 28.04 -11.28 31.07
C LEU A 552 28.06 -12.72 31.63
N LYS A 553 26.93 -13.20 32.15
CA LYS A 553 26.80 -14.57 32.68
C LYS A 553 26.97 -15.64 31.60
N GLN A 554 26.49 -15.37 30.40
CA GLN A 554 26.59 -16.27 29.24
C GLN A 554 27.90 -16.09 28.45
N ASP A 555 28.85 -15.30 28.96
CA ASP A 555 30.15 -14.99 28.34
C ASP A 555 30.06 -14.54 26.87
N LYS A 556 29.04 -13.73 26.56
CA LYS A 556 28.87 -13.15 25.22
C LYS A 556 29.94 -12.10 24.94
N ARG A 557 30.28 -11.88 23.67
CA ARG A 557 31.14 -10.76 23.28
C ARG A 557 30.38 -9.45 23.51
N ILE A 558 30.75 -8.68 24.52
CA ILE A 558 30.14 -7.37 24.80
C ILE A 558 31.03 -6.25 24.25
N VAL A 559 30.46 -5.37 23.44
CA VAL A 559 31.11 -4.18 22.90
C VAL A 559 30.34 -2.93 23.36
N PRO A 560 30.88 -2.17 24.33
CA PRO A 560 30.33 -0.86 24.66
C PRO A 560 30.49 0.11 23.48
N VAL A 561 29.43 0.85 23.17
CA VAL A 561 29.41 1.87 22.11
C VAL A 561 29.08 3.21 22.74
N LEU A 562 30.06 4.11 22.79
CA LEU A 562 29.97 5.42 23.42
C LEU A 562 29.47 6.45 22.40
N LEU A 563 28.42 7.19 22.75
CA LEU A 563 27.77 8.14 21.85
C LEU A 563 28.03 9.58 22.26
N GLY A 564 28.21 10.48 21.28
CA GLY A 564 28.24 11.93 21.53
C GLY A 564 29.40 12.39 22.44
N GLY A 565 30.54 11.68 22.42
CA GLY A 565 31.69 11.97 23.28
C GLY A 565 31.52 11.56 24.75
N THR A 566 30.51 10.74 25.06
CA THR A 566 30.29 10.21 26.42
C THR A 566 31.49 9.33 26.84
N PRO A 567 32.11 9.57 28.00
CA PRO A 567 33.19 8.72 28.48
C PRO A 567 32.68 7.34 28.93
N MET A 568 33.56 6.34 28.91
CA MET A 568 33.24 5.04 29.49
C MET A 568 33.00 5.18 31.01
N PRO A 569 31.91 4.61 31.56
CA PRO A 569 31.66 4.59 33.01
C PRO A 569 32.83 3.98 33.79
N ALA A 570 33.23 4.62 34.89
CA ALA A 570 34.22 4.05 35.79
C ALA A 570 33.65 2.87 36.59
N GLU A 571 34.51 1.95 37.02
CA GLU A 571 34.09 0.76 37.78
C GLU A 571 33.37 1.12 39.10
N SER A 572 33.68 2.28 39.70
CA SER A 572 33.02 2.79 40.90
C SER A 572 31.64 3.37 40.66
N GLU A 573 31.32 3.76 39.42
CA GLU A 573 30.03 4.35 39.04
C GLU A 573 28.99 3.31 38.63
N LEU A 574 29.41 2.04 38.52
CA LEU A 574 28.56 0.93 38.14
C LEU A 574 28.13 0.10 39.37
N PRO A 575 26.89 -0.43 39.38
CA PRO A 575 26.49 -1.46 40.31
C PRO A 575 27.48 -2.62 40.28
N GLN A 576 27.70 -3.27 41.43
CA GLN A 576 28.71 -4.34 41.57
C GLN A 576 28.63 -5.40 40.48
N VAL A 577 27.42 -5.76 40.05
CA VAL A 577 27.13 -6.77 39.02
C VAL A 577 27.47 -6.32 37.59
N LEU A 578 27.58 -5.01 37.34
CA LEU A 578 27.90 -4.44 36.02
C LEU A 578 29.36 -3.99 35.89
N ARG A 579 30.12 -3.96 36.99
CA ARG A 579 31.55 -3.61 36.98
C ARG A 579 32.40 -4.27 35.87
N PRO A 580 32.17 -5.54 35.49
CA PRO A 580 32.89 -6.14 34.37
C PRO A 580 32.70 -5.43 33.02
N LEU A 581 31.61 -4.67 32.83
CA LEU A 581 31.37 -3.86 31.63
C LEU A 581 32.45 -2.78 31.45
N ALA A 582 32.87 -2.12 32.54
CA ALA A 582 33.90 -1.07 32.53
C ALA A 582 35.27 -1.57 32.04
N ARG A 583 35.48 -2.88 32.04
CA ARG A 583 36.73 -3.53 31.60
C ARG A 583 36.70 -3.97 30.13
N ARG A 584 35.60 -3.71 29.40
CA ARG A 584 35.46 -4.05 27.97
C ARG A 584 35.95 -2.88 27.11
N ASN A 585 36.64 -3.19 26.01
CA ASN A 585 37.09 -2.17 25.06
C ASN A 585 35.89 -1.56 24.34
N ALA A 586 35.75 -0.24 24.46
CA ALA A 586 34.66 0.51 23.87
C ALA A 586 34.99 1.01 22.45
N VAL A 587 33.93 1.24 21.65
CA VAL A 587 33.99 1.96 20.38
C VAL A 587 33.25 3.28 20.53
N GLU A 588 33.87 4.39 20.13
CA GLU A 588 33.23 5.71 20.15
C GLU A 588 32.58 5.99 18.80
N LEU A 589 31.34 6.51 18.82
CA LEU A 589 30.68 7.11 17.68
C LEU A 589 30.50 8.60 17.94
N SER A 590 31.28 9.43 17.24
CA SER A 590 31.23 10.89 17.34
C SER A 590 30.29 11.48 16.29
N ASP A 591 29.53 12.52 16.64
CA ASP A 591 28.65 13.20 15.68
C ASP A 591 29.43 13.81 14.51
N SER A 592 30.69 14.23 14.74
CA SER A 592 31.54 14.84 13.73
C SER A 592 32.16 13.85 12.73
N ARG A 593 32.25 12.55 13.07
CA ARG A 593 32.91 11.51 12.25
C ARG A 593 32.06 10.25 12.13
N TRP A 594 30.74 10.43 12.12
CA TRP A 594 29.76 9.36 12.22
C TRP A 594 30.02 8.18 11.27
N ASP A 595 30.16 8.43 9.96
CA ASP A 595 30.33 7.37 8.96
C ASP A 595 31.65 6.60 9.13
N TYR A 596 32.71 7.31 9.54
CA TYR A 596 34.02 6.71 9.78
C TYR A 596 33.99 5.81 11.03
N ASP A 597 33.45 6.33 12.12
CA ASP A 597 33.37 5.62 13.40
C ASP A 597 32.44 4.38 13.29
N LEU A 598 31.33 4.52 12.55
CA LEU A 598 30.41 3.43 12.27
C LEU A 598 31.03 2.36 11.35
N GLY A 599 31.87 2.77 10.39
CA GLY A 599 32.69 1.86 9.60
C GLY A 599 33.65 1.03 10.45
N ARG A 600 34.33 1.66 11.41
CA ARG A 600 35.20 0.95 12.37
C ARG A 600 34.45 -0.03 13.25
N LEU A 601 33.23 0.31 13.66
CA LEU A 601 32.36 -0.61 14.40
C LEU A 601 32.03 -1.85 13.57
N VAL A 602 31.72 -1.67 12.28
CA VAL A 602 31.50 -2.78 11.34
C VAL A 602 32.75 -3.66 11.22
N ASP A 603 33.92 -3.07 11.01
CA ASP A 603 35.18 -3.83 10.88
C ASP A 603 35.48 -4.64 12.15
N THR A 604 35.26 -4.02 13.32
CA THR A 604 35.42 -4.67 14.64
C THR A 604 34.50 -5.90 14.76
N LEU A 605 33.28 -5.83 14.24
CA LEU A 605 32.30 -6.90 14.29
C LEU A 605 32.58 -8.00 13.27
N GLN A 606 33.18 -7.68 12.12
CA GLN A 606 33.68 -8.66 11.14
C GLN A 606 34.95 -9.38 11.58
N GLY A 607 35.64 -8.87 12.61
CA GLY A 607 36.93 -9.40 13.07
C GLY A 607 38.09 -9.02 12.14
N ARG A 608 38.00 -7.86 11.49
CA ARG A 608 39.04 -7.28 10.62
C ARG A 608 39.92 -6.27 11.35
#